data_AF-A0A660PE70-F1
#
_entry.id   AF-A0A660PE70-F1
#
_cell.length_a   1.000
_cell.length_b   1.000
_cell.length_c   1.000
_cell.angle_alpha   90.00
_cell.angle_beta   90.00
_cell.angle_gamma   90.00
#
_symmetry.space_group_name_H-M   'P 1'
#
loop_
_entity.id
_entity.type
_entity.pdbx_description
1 polymer ?
#
loop_
_entity_poly.entity_id
_entity_poly.type
_entity_poly.pdbx_seq_one_letter_code
_entity_poly.pdbx_strand_id
1 'polypeptide(L)'
;MKRNNFLLIFFVFLLLTSLSQAEFKYAVVVKSSTYQIPEWGLVADTLMSRYEGEIFTWGSSVWELEDDLSIYQPTHIAFVCEPLTANASFVQSMVWPLTRSLDDDPYGDAIWGIITGYNAEDALRMANCESFRVKNLLSGTMSCDLNYYPQGICTNEATYNHIRYKYLDGTIVDTTDENLCPTDRTEFLMNMINADTVDIFITSGHGNHDRWQLHYPDVGLEGYFRSNNGQLYGDPRFDPDVNANSINPKIYFALGNCYVGKIQNLSSMAPAWIHTGGASLMTGYVIAEGTYSHQHGGTKAFFARQGLYTWPEAFFLANQALQFDIINNTPGANPPDLNGSALYGDPALDARLDTESGVIPGSMYDEQIEIVSGEVEDTVTVRIVMNREDCPGYTSKWGNRHPIILFPFRVENPSIISYDPDCHTAVVTENFLLMCIWYQGEPPLAAGETREFVFTCDPIQTFLEETSPSTLPTEIILYQNYPNPFNAQTHIEYCLLSPATVNLTIYNLRGERVCTLFEGHQSPGTYSLSWDGHNQNGDEVASGIYFYSLTSGNICKSRRLLLLK
;
A
#
# COMPACT_ATOMS: atom_id res chain seq x y z
N MET A 1 -74.58 4.02 -21.63
CA MET A 1 -74.25 3.31 -20.36
C MET A 1 -72.82 2.84 -20.44
N LYS A 2 -71.94 3.41 -19.61
CA LYS A 2 -70.54 3.00 -19.44
C LYS A 2 -70.51 1.63 -18.77
N ARG A 3 -69.65 0.72 -19.23
CA ARG A 3 -69.34 -0.52 -18.52
C ARG A 3 -67.82 -0.69 -18.49
N ASN A 4 -67.28 -0.54 -17.29
CA ASN A 4 -65.87 -0.68 -16.94
C ASN A 4 -65.39 -2.10 -17.21
N ASN A 5 -64.25 -2.24 -17.90
CA ASN A 5 -63.37 -3.39 -17.76
C ASN A 5 -62.13 -2.90 -17.01
N PHE A 6 -62.00 -3.36 -15.76
CA PHE A 6 -60.79 -3.22 -14.96
C PHE A 6 -59.68 -4.08 -15.60
N LEU A 7 -58.61 -3.45 -16.05
CA LEU A 7 -57.35 -4.13 -16.35
C LEU A 7 -56.58 -4.22 -15.04
N LEU A 8 -56.44 -5.44 -14.51
CA LEU A 8 -55.64 -5.72 -13.31
C LEU A 8 -54.16 -5.68 -13.74
N ILE A 9 -53.44 -4.60 -13.42
CA ILE A 9 -51.98 -4.53 -13.59
C ILE A 9 -51.35 -5.22 -12.39
N PHE A 10 -50.75 -6.39 -12.61
CA PHE A 10 -49.86 -7.02 -11.64
C PHE A 10 -48.57 -6.17 -11.59
N PHE A 11 -48.35 -5.45 -10.50
CA PHE A 11 -47.01 -5.00 -10.13
C PHE A 11 -46.27 -6.22 -9.59
N VAL A 12 -45.42 -6.82 -10.43
CA VAL A 12 -44.35 -7.69 -9.92
C VAL A 12 -43.38 -6.75 -9.21
N PHE A 13 -43.46 -6.69 -7.88
CA PHE A 13 -42.33 -6.26 -7.08
C PHE A 13 -41.25 -7.31 -7.28
N LEU A 14 -40.34 -7.09 -8.24
CA LEU A 14 -39.02 -7.69 -8.13
C LEU A 14 -38.43 -7.12 -6.86
N LEU A 15 -38.32 -7.94 -5.82
CA LEU A 15 -37.28 -7.75 -4.82
C LEU A 15 -35.98 -7.74 -5.62
N LEU A 16 -35.44 -6.54 -5.84
CA LEU A 16 -34.05 -6.34 -6.18
C LEU A 16 -33.27 -6.92 -4.99
N THR A 17 -32.92 -8.20 -5.09
CA THR A 17 -31.80 -8.74 -4.35
C THR A 17 -30.60 -7.90 -4.76
N SER A 18 -30.10 -7.10 -3.84
CA SER A 18 -28.84 -6.37 -3.99
C SER A 18 -27.74 -7.40 -4.22
N LEU A 19 -27.29 -7.49 -5.46
CA LEU A 19 -26.18 -8.35 -5.89
C LEU A 19 -24.93 -7.46 -5.87
N SER A 20 -23.94 -7.83 -5.03
CA SER A 20 -22.84 -6.97 -4.57
C SER A 20 -21.57 -7.07 -5.44
N GLN A 21 -20.92 -5.91 -5.69
CA GLN A 21 -19.56 -5.78 -6.24
C GLN A 21 -18.50 -6.34 -5.31
N ALA A 22 -17.27 -6.44 -5.84
CA ALA A 22 -16.03 -6.12 -5.11
C ALA A 22 -16.05 -4.66 -4.63
N GLU A 23 -17.05 -4.34 -3.82
CA GLU A 23 -17.24 -3.05 -3.19
C GLU A 23 -16.00 -2.79 -2.35
N PHE A 24 -15.46 -1.56 -2.40
CA PHE A 24 -14.44 -1.19 -1.44
C PHE A 24 -15.05 -1.34 -0.04
N LYS A 25 -14.72 -2.44 0.63
CA LYS A 25 -15.25 -2.80 1.94
C LYS A 25 -14.15 -2.66 2.97
N TYR A 26 -14.43 -1.85 3.98
CA TYR A 26 -13.47 -1.46 5.00
C TYR A 26 -13.97 -1.91 6.37
N ALA A 27 -13.30 -2.88 6.97
CA ALA A 27 -13.61 -3.36 8.32
C ALA A 27 -12.74 -2.67 9.37
N VAL A 28 -13.35 -2.13 10.40
CA VAL A 28 -12.68 -1.62 11.60
C VAL A 28 -12.81 -2.65 12.70
N VAL A 29 -11.73 -3.37 13.00
CA VAL A 29 -11.69 -4.41 14.02
C VAL A 29 -11.13 -3.83 15.32
N VAL A 30 -11.91 -3.86 16.40
CA VAL A 30 -11.54 -3.26 17.68
C VAL A 30 -12.01 -4.11 18.86
N LYS A 31 -11.21 -4.22 19.92
CA LYS A 31 -11.66 -4.93 21.12
C LYS A 31 -12.83 -4.17 21.77
N SER A 32 -13.90 -4.84 22.18
CA SER A 32 -15.09 -4.16 22.74
C SER A 32 -14.75 -3.28 23.95
N SER A 33 -13.79 -3.70 24.80
CA SER A 33 -13.33 -2.88 25.92
C SER A 33 -12.54 -1.64 25.49
N THR A 34 -11.78 -1.73 24.40
CA THR A 34 -11.01 -0.60 23.85
C THR A 34 -11.96 0.38 23.15
N TYR A 35 -12.96 -0.10 22.41
CA TYR A 35 -13.98 0.73 21.77
C TYR A 35 -14.80 1.57 22.77
N GLN A 36 -15.02 1.04 23.98
CA GLN A 36 -15.70 1.75 25.06
C GLN A 36 -14.86 2.89 25.68
N ILE A 37 -13.56 2.96 25.41
CA ILE A 37 -12.70 4.08 25.82
C ILE A 37 -12.97 5.23 24.83
N PRO A 38 -13.51 6.39 25.26
CA PRO A 38 -14.01 7.41 24.34
C PRO A 38 -13.02 7.85 23.27
N GLU A 39 -11.73 7.99 23.63
CA GLU A 39 -10.69 8.43 22.73
C GLU A 39 -10.34 7.37 21.67
N TRP A 40 -10.40 6.08 22.00
CA TRP A 40 -10.20 4.98 21.05
C TRP A 40 -11.45 4.67 20.23
N GLY A 41 -12.64 4.84 20.82
CA GLY A 41 -13.91 4.79 20.09
C GLY A 41 -13.95 5.81 18.95
N LEU A 42 -13.50 7.05 19.23
CA LEU A 42 -13.38 8.09 18.21
C LEU A 42 -12.46 7.70 17.04
N VAL A 43 -11.36 6.98 17.31
CA VAL A 43 -10.46 6.48 16.24
C VAL A 43 -11.20 5.50 15.33
N ALA A 44 -11.92 4.54 15.92
CA ALA A 44 -12.70 3.56 15.18
C ALA A 44 -13.83 4.22 14.37
N ASP A 45 -14.59 5.14 14.97
CA ASP A 45 -15.67 5.89 14.34
C ASP A 45 -15.16 6.78 13.19
N THR A 46 -13.97 7.37 13.35
CA THR A 46 -13.32 8.17 12.30
C THR A 46 -13.03 7.34 11.06
N LEU A 47 -12.43 6.16 11.23
CA LEU A 47 -12.12 5.26 10.11
C LEU A 47 -13.38 4.72 9.44
N MET A 48 -14.36 4.29 10.24
CA MET A 48 -15.66 3.81 9.74
C MET A 48 -16.34 4.90 8.91
N SER A 49 -16.40 6.14 9.43
CA SER A 49 -17.04 7.26 8.72
C SER A 49 -16.30 7.67 7.46
N ARG A 50 -14.96 7.67 7.50
CA ARG A 50 -14.11 8.07 6.37
C ARG A 50 -14.25 7.15 5.16
N TYR A 51 -14.51 5.87 5.41
CA TYR A 51 -14.52 4.82 4.39
C TYR A 51 -15.89 4.19 4.17
N GLU A 52 -16.94 4.71 4.82
CA GLU A 52 -18.27 4.09 4.86
C GLU A 52 -18.21 2.60 5.26
N GLY A 53 -17.28 2.29 6.16
CA GLY A 53 -16.96 0.94 6.61
C GLY A 53 -17.86 0.44 7.72
N GLU A 54 -17.54 -0.74 8.25
CA GLU A 54 -18.26 -1.38 9.36
C GLU A 54 -17.33 -1.67 10.54
N ILE A 55 -17.84 -1.47 11.77
CA ILE A 55 -17.11 -1.74 13.00
C ILE A 55 -17.43 -3.14 13.52
N PHE A 56 -16.40 -3.96 13.67
CA PHE A 56 -16.47 -5.31 14.23
C PHE A 56 -15.78 -5.32 15.59
N THR A 57 -16.52 -5.72 16.64
CA THR A 57 -15.97 -5.74 18.00
C THR A 57 -15.85 -7.14 18.59
N TRP A 58 -14.71 -7.44 19.20
CA TRP A 58 -14.43 -8.74 19.82
C TRP A 58 -14.22 -8.66 21.33
N GLY A 59 -14.57 -9.71 22.05
CA GLY A 59 -14.45 -9.79 23.50
C GLY A 59 -13.11 -10.35 23.96
N SER A 60 -12.95 -11.67 23.86
CA SER A 60 -11.79 -12.40 24.38
C SER A 60 -10.75 -12.68 23.30
N SER A 61 -11.20 -12.94 22.08
CA SER A 61 -10.36 -13.30 20.95
C SER A 61 -10.88 -12.69 19.66
N VAL A 62 -9.96 -12.23 18.80
CA VAL A 62 -10.32 -11.71 17.47
C VAL A 62 -10.96 -12.79 16.57
N TRP A 63 -10.66 -14.06 16.84
CA TRP A 63 -11.26 -15.23 16.17
C TRP A 63 -12.78 -15.34 16.36
N GLU A 64 -13.36 -14.60 17.30
CA GLU A 64 -14.83 -14.45 17.41
C GLU A 64 -15.44 -13.79 16.17
N LEU A 65 -14.63 -13.10 15.35
CA LEU A 65 -15.06 -12.34 14.18
C LEU A 65 -14.82 -13.05 12.84
N GLU A 66 -14.27 -14.26 12.85
CA GLU A 66 -13.92 -14.99 11.61
C GLU A 66 -15.13 -15.13 10.68
N ASP A 67 -16.23 -15.71 11.17
CA ASP A 67 -17.46 -15.89 10.38
C ASP A 67 -18.02 -14.56 9.86
N ASP A 68 -18.08 -13.52 10.71
CA ASP A 68 -18.64 -12.22 10.35
C ASP A 68 -17.78 -11.50 9.29
N LEU A 69 -16.45 -11.59 9.41
CA LEU A 69 -15.51 -11.02 8.44
C LEU A 69 -15.52 -11.82 7.13
N SER A 70 -15.63 -13.15 7.16
CA SER A 70 -15.80 -14.00 5.98
C SER A 70 -17.09 -13.67 5.22
N ILE A 71 -18.18 -13.36 5.92
CA ILE A 71 -19.44 -12.92 5.31
C ILE A 71 -19.31 -11.51 4.74
N TYR A 72 -18.64 -10.60 5.46
CA TYR A 72 -18.47 -9.22 5.03
C TYR A 72 -17.56 -9.12 3.80
N GLN A 73 -16.52 -9.94 3.72
CA GLN A 73 -15.52 -9.97 2.64
C GLN A 73 -14.81 -8.62 2.49
N PRO A 74 -14.11 -8.14 3.53
CA PRO A 74 -13.43 -6.86 3.48
C PRO A 74 -12.28 -6.87 2.48
N THR A 75 -12.13 -5.78 1.74
CA THR A 75 -10.90 -5.52 0.96
C THR A 75 -9.78 -4.96 1.86
N HIS A 76 -10.18 -4.27 2.93
CA HIS A 76 -9.28 -3.62 3.88
C HIS A 76 -9.71 -3.86 5.33
N ILE A 77 -8.75 -4.12 6.22
CA ILE A 77 -9.01 -4.31 7.65
C ILE A 77 -8.08 -3.43 8.50
N ALA A 78 -8.64 -2.49 9.26
CA ALA A 78 -7.92 -1.74 10.28
C ALA A 78 -8.13 -2.35 11.66
N PHE A 79 -7.05 -2.82 12.28
CA PHE A 79 -7.05 -3.26 13.67
C PHE A 79 -6.77 -2.08 14.59
N VAL A 80 -7.82 -1.51 15.20
CA VAL A 80 -7.69 -0.42 16.18
C VAL A 80 -7.42 -1.03 17.55
N CYS A 81 -6.26 -0.72 18.13
CA CYS A 81 -5.92 -1.27 19.44
C CYS A 81 -4.96 -0.41 20.26
N GLU A 82 -5.12 -0.47 21.58
CA GLU A 82 -4.16 0.09 22.54
C GLU A 82 -2.74 -0.49 22.29
N PRO A 83 -1.66 0.28 22.53
CA PRO A 83 -0.30 -0.09 22.14
C PRO A 83 0.14 -1.48 22.62
N LEU A 84 -0.19 -1.85 23.86
CA LEU A 84 0.25 -3.13 24.43
C LEU A 84 -0.54 -4.32 23.89
N THR A 85 -1.72 -4.08 23.30
CA THR A 85 -2.47 -5.09 22.56
C THR A 85 -1.77 -5.40 21.23
N ALA A 86 -1.20 -4.39 20.56
CA ALA A 86 -0.44 -4.50 19.31
C ALA A 86 0.96 -5.14 19.45
N ASN A 87 1.14 -6.05 20.40
CA ASN A 87 2.41 -6.73 20.64
C ASN A 87 2.71 -7.80 19.58
N ALA A 88 3.92 -8.38 19.63
CA ALA A 88 4.37 -9.36 18.65
C ALA A 88 3.48 -10.61 18.51
N SER A 89 2.81 -11.04 19.58
CA SER A 89 1.90 -12.19 19.53
C SER A 89 0.60 -11.86 18.81
N PHE A 90 0.10 -10.64 18.97
CA PHE A 90 -1.08 -10.17 18.23
C PHE A 90 -0.80 -10.14 16.73
N VAL A 91 0.36 -9.63 16.31
CA VAL A 91 0.77 -9.62 14.90
C VAL A 91 0.93 -11.04 14.35
N GLN A 92 1.76 -11.88 14.99
CA GLN A 92 2.15 -13.19 14.45
C GLN A 92 1.04 -14.24 14.52
N SER A 93 0.21 -14.20 15.58
CA SER A 93 -0.71 -15.29 15.91
C SER A 93 -2.18 -14.90 15.81
N MET A 94 -2.50 -13.63 15.55
CA MET A 94 -3.89 -13.17 15.42
C MET A 94 -4.11 -12.48 14.09
N VAL A 95 -3.46 -11.35 13.82
CA VAL A 95 -3.68 -10.55 12.61
C VAL A 95 -3.38 -11.38 11.35
N TRP A 96 -2.13 -11.82 11.19
CA TRP A 96 -1.73 -12.56 10.00
C TRP A 96 -2.52 -13.85 9.77
N PRO A 97 -2.78 -14.70 10.78
CA PRO A 97 -3.58 -15.91 10.57
C PRO A 97 -5.05 -15.63 10.27
N LEU A 98 -5.69 -14.68 10.96
CA LEU A 98 -7.10 -14.35 10.75
C LEU A 98 -7.34 -13.83 9.33
N THR A 99 -6.49 -12.95 8.84
CA THR A 99 -6.65 -12.40 7.48
C THR A 99 -6.37 -13.40 6.36
N ARG A 100 -5.99 -14.66 6.68
CA ARG A 100 -5.84 -15.76 5.71
C ARG A 100 -6.82 -16.89 5.94
N SER A 101 -7.76 -16.70 6.85
CA SER A 101 -8.77 -17.70 7.17
C SER A 101 -10.16 -17.21 6.82
N LEU A 102 -10.27 -16.06 6.11
CA LEU A 102 -11.57 -15.53 5.75
C LEU A 102 -12.17 -16.30 4.56
N ASP A 103 -11.34 -17.02 3.80
CA ASP A 103 -11.75 -18.05 2.86
C ASP A 103 -10.90 -19.34 2.90
N ASP A 104 -11.05 -20.20 1.89
CA ASP A 104 -10.44 -21.54 1.84
C ASP A 104 -8.98 -21.53 1.35
N ASP A 105 -8.49 -20.42 0.78
CA ASP A 105 -7.17 -20.35 0.19
C ASP A 105 -6.08 -19.92 1.21
N PRO A 106 -4.79 -20.20 0.93
CA PRO A 106 -3.73 -19.97 1.91
C PRO A 106 -3.16 -18.55 1.90
N TYR A 107 -3.77 -17.62 1.16
CA TYR A 107 -3.31 -16.23 0.98
C TYR A 107 -4.13 -15.27 1.82
N GLY A 108 -3.69 -14.01 1.88
CA GLY A 108 -4.41 -12.98 2.60
C GLY A 108 -5.62 -12.48 1.82
N ASP A 109 -6.75 -12.36 2.50
CA ASP A 109 -8.04 -11.91 1.95
C ASP A 109 -8.19 -10.38 1.90
N ALA A 110 -7.42 -9.66 2.72
CA ALA A 110 -7.56 -8.22 2.89
C ALA A 110 -6.23 -7.53 3.19
N ILE A 111 -6.05 -6.33 2.63
CA ILE A 111 -4.96 -5.43 3.00
C ILE A 111 -5.23 -4.93 4.42
N TRP A 112 -4.29 -5.11 5.33
CA TRP A 112 -4.52 -4.78 6.73
C TRP A 112 -3.44 -3.89 7.32
N GLY A 113 -3.83 -3.14 8.36
CA GLY A 113 -2.93 -2.27 9.13
C GLY A 113 -3.37 -2.16 10.59
N ILE A 114 -2.43 -1.85 11.48
CA ILE A 114 -2.70 -1.62 12.91
C ILE A 114 -2.74 -0.12 13.18
N ILE A 115 -3.85 0.35 13.74
CA ILE A 115 -4.05 1.74 14.14
C ILE A 115 -3.81 1.85 15.65
N THR A 116 -2.69 2.46 16.02
CA THR A 116 -2.23 2.56 17.41
C THR A 116 -1.28 3.74 17.58
N GLY A 117 -0.63 3.88 18.74
CA GLY A 117 0.40 4.89 18.98
C GLY A 117 0.91 4.84 20.42
N TYR A 118 1.56 5.89 20.90
CA TYR A 118 1.85 5.99 22.34
C TYR A 118 0.54 6.20 23.13
N ASN A 119 -0.40 6.92 22.53
CA ASN A 119 -1.76 7.16 23.04
C ASN A 119 -2.80 7.16 21.89
N ALA A 120 -4.06 7.43 22.20
CA ALA A 120 -5.14 7.46 21.22
C ALA A 120 -5.08 8.67 20.26
N GLU A 121 -4.46 9.78 20.66
CA GLU A 121 -4.29 10.96 19.80
C GLU A 121 -3.38 10.66 18.60
N ASP A 122 -2.33 9.87 18.83
CA ASP A 122 -1.48 9.36 17.76
C ASP A 122 -2.25 8.47 16.77
N ALA A 123 -3.05 7.56 17.31
CA ALA A 123 -3.90 6.66 16.52
C ALA A 123 -4.93 7.47 15.71
N LEU A 124 -5.49 8.53 16.30
CA LEU A 124 -6.40 9.45 15.62
C LEU A 124 -5.70 10.26 14.53
N ARG A 125 -4.45 10.67 14.73
CA ARG A 125 -3.64 11.32 13.69
C ARG A 125 -3.37 10.38 12.52
N MET A 126 -3.11 9.10 12.78
CA MET A 126 -2.98 8.09 11.72
C MET A 126 -4.29 7.91 10.94
N ALA A 127 -5.42 7.80 11.63
CA ALA A 127 -6.75 7.68 11.02
C ALA A 127 -7.16 8.90 10.18
N ASN A 128 -6.72 10.10 10.56
CA ASN A 128 -6.96 11.35 9.84
C ASN A 128 -5.84 11.69 8.83
N CYS A 129 -4.83 10.84 8.66
CA CYS A 129 -3.74 11.15 7.74
C CYS A 129 -4.27 11.31 6.32
N GLU A 130 -3.97 12.45 5.69
CA GLU A 130 -4.26 12.64 4.27
C GLU A 130 -3.27 11.81 3.44
N SER A 131 -3.73 11.40 2.25
CA SER A 131 -2.87 10.75 1.25
C SER A 131 -1.74 11.68 0.82
N PHE A 132 -0.56 11.12 0.57
CA PHE A 132 0.62 11.90 0.19
C PHE A 132 1.48 11.17 -0.83
N ARG A 133 2.33 11.95 -1.50
CA ARG A 133 3.32 11.43 -2.45
C ARG A 133 4.70 11.42 -1.83
N VAL A 134 5.40 10.31 -1.99
CA VAL A 134 6.73 10.10 -1.44
C VAL A 134 7.75 10.63 -2.44
N LYS A 135 8.30 11.80 -2.14
CA LYS A 135 9.25 12.52 -2.99
C LYS A 135 10.64 12.59 -2.36
N ASN A 136 10.69 12.83 -1.05
CA ASN A 136 11.89 13.13 -0.28
C ASN A 136 12.30 11.92 0.57
N LEU A 137 13.22 11.10 0.05
CA LEU A 137 13.83 10.02 0.80
C LEU A 137 14.90 10.56 1.77
N LEU A 138 14.86 10.14 3.02
CA LEU A 138 16.00 10.14 3.92
C LEU A 138 16.36 8.70 4.28
N SER A 139 17.64 8.34 4.28
CA SER A 139 18.05 7.01 4.69
C SER A 139 19.34 6.96 5.52
N GLY A 140 19.27 6.15 6.58
CA GLY A 140 20.41 5.72 7.38
C GLY A 140 21.26 4.61 6.74
N THR A 141 20.86 4.11 5.56
CA THR A 141 21.48 2.97 4.88
C THR A 141 21.61 3.16 3.37
N MET A 142 22.65 2.56 2.77
CA MET A 142 22.80 2.49 1.31
C MET A 142 21.84 1.49 0.63
N SER A 143 21.10 0.69 1.40
CA SER A 143 20.16 -0.34 0.89
C SER A 143 18.76 0.21 0.54
N CYS A 144 18.62 1.53 0.39
CA CYS A 144 17.36 2.26 0.30
C CYS A 144 16.81 2.47 -1.12
N ASP A 145 17.53 2.04 -2.16
CA ASP A 145 17.13 2.20 -3.56
C ASP A 145 16.95 3.68 -4.00
N LEU A 146 17.85 4.58 -3.57
CA LEU A 146 17.81 6.04 -3.83
C LEU A 146 17.42 6.44 -5.27
N ASN A 147 17.85 5.67 -6.27
CA ASN A 147 17.55 5.94 -7.68
C ASN A 147 16.06 5.92 -8.01
N TYR A 148 15.23 5.25 -7.21
CA TYR A 148 13.79 5.13 -7.43
C TYR A 148 12.96 6.23 -6.75
N TYR A 149 13.59 7.16 -6.03
CA TYR A 149 12.92 8.32 -5.44
C TYR A 149 13.26 9.58 -6.22
N PRO A 150 12.36 10.56 -6.41
CA PRO A 150 12.67 11.78 -7.14
C PRO A 150 13.90 12.52 -6.62
N GLN A 151 14.03 12.61 -5.30
CA GLN A 151 15.20 13.14 -4.62
C GLN A 151 15.39 12.48 -3.27
N GLY A 152 16.58 12.65 -2.69
CA GLY A 152 16.81 12.17 -1.35
C GLY A 152 18.25 12.20 -0.90
N ILE A 153 18.42 11.84 0.36
CA ILE A 153 19.69 11.73 1.06
C ILE A 153 19.83 10.31 1.56
N CYS A 154 20.97 9.69 1.25
CA CYS A 154 21.27 8.32 1.62
C CYS A 154 22.65 8.27 2.27
N THR A 155 22.73 7.79 3.51
CA THR A 155 24.00 7.66 4.25
C THR A 155 24.42 6.20 4.35
N ASN A 156 25.71 5.94 4.53
CA ASN A 156 26.25 4.58 4.61
C ASN A 156 26.51 4.17 6.07
N GLU A 157 25.91 3.06 6.47
CA GLU A 157 26.05 2.48 7.80
C GLU A 157 27.41 1.80 8.05
N ALA A 158 28.13 1.43 7.00
CA ALA A 158 29.38 0.67 7.08
C ALA A 158 30.62 1.49 6.69
N THR A 159 30.45 2.70 6.19
CA THR A 159 31.57 3.56 5.76
C THR A 159 31.34 4.98 6.25
N TYR A 160 32.22 5.45 7.14
CA TYR A 160 32.13 6.79 7.69
C TYR A 160 32.12 7.87 6.61
N ASN A 161 31.38 8.94 6.89
CA ASN A 161 31.29 10.14 6.05
C ASN A 161 30.72 9.88 4.64
N HIS A 162 30.33 8.65 4.31
CA HIS A 162 29.83 8.31 2.98
C HIS A 162 28.35 8.64 2.87
N ILE A 163 28.03 9.54 1.94
CA ILE A 163 26.70 10.06 1.68
C ILE A 163 26.44 10.20 0.19
N ARG A 164 25.19 10.00 -0.19
CA ARG A 164 24.67 10.27 -1.52
C ARG A 164 23.52 11.25 -1.46
N TYR A 165 23.58 12.26 -2.32
CA TYR A 165 22.49 13.18 -2.59
C TYR A 165 21.96 12.91 -3.98
N LYS A 166 20.64 12.77 -4.12
CA LYS A 166 19.96 12.78 -5.41
C LYS A 166 19.10 14.03 -5.51
N TYR A 167 19.28 14.80 -6.58
CA TYR A 167 18.49 15.98 -6.90
C TYR A 167 17.41 15.65 -7.93
N LEU A 168 16.38 16.51 -8.05
CA LEU A 168 15.21 16.30 -8.91
C LEU A 168 15.56 16.13 -10.39
N ASP A 169 16.64 16.76 -10.85
CA ASP A 169 17.15 16.64 -12.21
C ASP A 169 17.83 15.28 -12.50
N GLY A 170 17.90 14.40 -11.50
CA GLY A 170 18.56 13.10 -11.57
C GLY A 170 20.05 13.14 -11.23
N THR A 171 20.62 14.31 -10.95
CA THR A 171 22.03 14.43 -10.55
C THR A 171 22.26 13.71 -9.23
N ILE A 172 23.28 12.84 -9.18
CA ILE A 172 23.72 12.16 -7.96
C ILE A 172 25.11 12.65 -7.58
N VAL A 173 25.24 13.12 -6.35
CA VAL A 173 26.53 13.41 -5.71
C VAL A 173 26.82 12.30 -4.73
N ASP A 174 27.87 11.52 -4.99
CA ASP A 174 28.37 10.44 -4.12
C ASP A 174 29.74 10.86 -3.56
N THR A 175 29.86 10.99 -2.24
CA THR A 175 31.04 11.57 -1.60
C THR A 175 31.30 11.02 -0.21
N THR A 176 32.56 11.13 0.23
CA THR A 176 33.01 10.81 1.60
C THR A 176 33.53 12.06 2.32
N ASP A 177 33.09 13.26 1.91
CA ASP A 177 33.49 14.53 2.51
C ASP A 177 32.90 14.68 3.92
N GLU A 178 33.76 14.77 4.92
CA GLU A 178 33.39 14.92 6.33
C GLU A 178 32.58 16.20 6.62
N ASN A 179 32.69 17.22 5.76
CA ASN A 179 31.90 18.45 5.88
C ASN A 179 30.45 18.28 5.41
N LEU A 180 30.17 17.24 4.62
CA LEU A 180 28.84 16.94 4.06
C LEU A 180 28.14 15.78 4.76
N CYS A 181 28.89 14.91 5.44
CA CYS A 181 28.37 13.84 6.25
C CYS A 181 29.27 13.64 7.48
N PRO A 182 28.78 13.95 8.69
CA PRO A 182 29.57 13.79 9.90
C PRO A 182 29.89 12.32 10.16
N THR A 183 30.98 12.07 10.88
CA THR A 183 31.38 10.70 11.26
C THR A 183 30.30 10.05 12.13
N ASP A 184 29.73 10.79 13.09
CA ASP A 184 28.52 10.40 13.81
C ASP A 184 27.30 11.06 13.16
N ARG A 185 26.47 10.27 12.49
CA ARG A 185 25.30 10.78 11.75
C ARG A 185 24.08 11.03 12.63
N THR A 186 24.14 10.77 13.93
CA THR A 186 22.97 10.77 14.82
C THR A 186 22.25 12.12 14.84
N GLU A 187 22.96 13.20 15.17
CA GLU A 187 22.38 14.56 15.19
C GLU A 187 21.92 14.99 13.79
N PHE A 188 22.71 14.69 12.75
CA PHE A 188 22.37 15.02 11.37
C PHE A 188 21.03 14.41 10.96
N LEU A 189 20.84 13.11 11.16
CA LEU A 189 19.60 12.42 10.79
C LEU A 189 18.41 12.93 11.63
N MET A 190 18.61 13.17 12.93
CA MET A 190 17.57 13.74 13.80
C MET A 190 17.14 15.13 13.36
N ASN A 191 18.09 15.99 12.99
CA ASN A 191 17.81 17.32 12.48
C ASN A 191 17.03 17.27 11.15
N MET A 192 17.36 16.32 10.26
CA MET A 192 16.60 16.12 9.02
C MET A 192 15.17 15.63 9.26
N ILE A 193 14.96 14.77 10.25
CA ILE A 193 13.61 14.34 10.65
C ILE A 193 12.80 15.52 11.19
N ASN A 194 13.41 16.32 12.07
CA ASN A 194 12.79 17.50 12.68
C ASN A 194 12.61 18.68 11.71
N ALA A 195 13.27 18.66 10.55
CA ALA A 195 13.05 19.65 9.51
C ALA A 195 11.68 19.50 8.83
N ASP A 196 10.97 18.40 9.08
CA ASP A 196 9.60 18.16 8.63
C ASP A 196 9.41 18.20 7.10
N THR A 197 10.46 17.81 6.36
CA THR A 197 10.42 17.69 4.88
C THR A 197 10.56 16.24 4.39
N VAL A 198 10.74 15.28 5.28
CA VAL A 198 10.98 13.86 4.94
C VAL A 198 9.66 13.14 4.76
N ASP A 199 9.46 12.50 3.61
CA ASP A 199 8.24 11.72 3.30
C ASP A 199 8.42 10.23 3.62
N ILE A 200 9.66 9.73 3.53
CA ILE A 200 10.03 8.37 3.94
C ILE A 200 11.42 8.38 4.59
N PHE A 201 11.52 7.70 5.74
CA PHE A 201 12.78 7.44 6.41
C PHE A 201 13.08 5.95 6.45
N ILE A 202 14.23 5.54 5.91
CA ILE A 202 14.63 4.13 5.83
C ILE A 202 15.86 3.85 6.67
N THR A 203 15.77 2.87 7.56
CA THR A 203 16.88 2.43 8.45
C THR A 203 17.22 0.96 8.20
N SER A 204 18.44 0.52 8.52
CA SER A 204 18.88 -0.87 8.42
C SER A 204 20.00 -1.17 9.42
N GLY A 205 20.38 -2.43 9.57
CA GLY A 205 21.42 -2.87 10.52
C GLY A 205 20.86 -3.27 11.88
N HIS A 206 21.68 -3.15 12.93
CA HIS A 206 21.31 -3.67 14.25
C HIS A 206 20.21 -2.83 14.91
N GLY A 207 19.04 -3.43 15.05
CA GLY A 207 17.89 -2.89 15.77
C GLY A 207 17.50 -3.76 16.96
N ASN A 208 16.76 -3.16 17.87
CA ASN A 208 15.97 -3.81 18.89
C ASN A 208 14.67 -3.04 19.09
N HIS A 209 13.78 -3.54 19.93
CA HIS A 209 12.53 -2.86 20.23
C HIS A 209 12.69 -1.45 20.81
N ASP A 210 13.86 -1.05 21.34
CA ASP A 210 14.09 0.23 22.02
C ASP A 210 15.28 1.04 21.47
N ARG A 211 15.98 0.52 20.45
CA ARG A 211 17.17 1.16 19.88
C ARG A 211 17.46 0.73 18.45
N TRP A 212 18.11 1.62 17.71
CA TRP A 212 18.75 1.34 16.43
C TRP A 212 20.19 1.86 16.47
N GLN A 213 21.14 0.99 16.13
CA GLN A 213 22.56 1.32 16.04
C GLN A 213 22.87 1.82 14.63
N LEU A 214 23.46 3.01 14.53
CA LEU A 214 23.70 3.65 13.23
C LEU A 214 24.85 2.99 12.47
N HIS A 215 25.93 2.64 13.16
CA HIS A 215 27.08 1.99 12.55
C HIS A 215 26.87 0.48 12.42
N TYR A 216 27.37 -0.12 11.35
CA TYR A 216 27.28 -1.55 11.08
C TYR A 216 28.62 -2.09 10.52
N PRO A 217 29.10 -3.26 10.96
CA PRO A 217 28.42 -4.22 11.85
C PRO A 217 28.62 -3.97 13.35
N ASP A 218 29.67 -3.25 13.75
CA ASP A 218 29.93 -2.93 15.15
C ASP A 218 29.45 -1.53 15.52
N VAL A 219 29.56 -1.18 16.81
CA VAL A 219 29.09 0.11 17.35
C VAL A 219 29.82 1.32 16.76
N GLY A 220 30.99 1.14 16.16
CA GLY A 220 31.71 2.17 15.43
C GLY A 220 32.07 3.39 16.27
N LEU A 221 32.00 4.57 15.65
CA LEU A 221 32.17 5.91 16.22
C LEU A 221 30.87 6.73 16.21
N GLU A 222 29.74 6.08 15.97
CA GLU A 222 28.42 6.72 15.88
C GLU A 222 27.58 6.45 17.12
N GLY A 223 26.49 7.21 17.24
CA GLY A 223 25.48 7.05 18.25
C GLY A 223 24.37 6.06 17.90
N TYR A 224 23.23 6.26 18.57
CA TYR A 224 22.03 5.44 18.45
C TYR A 224 20.81 6.31 18.18
N PHE A 225 19.78 5.72 17.59
CA PHE A 225 18.41 6.17 17.84
C PHE A 225 17.86 5.35 18.99
N ARG A 226 17.12 5.97 19.89
CA ARG A 226 16.53 5.34 21.07
C ARG A 226 15.10 5.80 21.27
N SER A 227 14.37 5.00 22.04
CA SER A 227 13.01 5.32 22.45
C SER A 227 12.82 5.17 23.95
N ASN A 228 12.07 6.09 24.55
CA ASN A 228 11.66 6.01 25.95
C ASN A 228 10.31 6.69 26.18
N ASN A 229 9.31 5.95 26.65
CA ASN A 229 7.97 6.44 26.94
C ASN A 229 7.40 7.34 25.82
N GLY A 230 7.35 6.83 24.59
CA GLY A 230 6.85 7.57 23.43
C GLY A 230 7.79 8.62 22.84
N GLN A 231 8.90 8.97 23.52
CA GLN A 231 9.89 9.89 22.95
C GLN A 231 10.91 9.12 22.13
N LEU A 232 11.00 9.43 20.83
CA LEU A 232 12.13 9.08 19.97
C LEU A 232 13.24 10.14 20.13
N TYR A 233 14.49 9.72 20.26
CA TYR A 233 15.63 10.63 20.33
C TYR A 233 16.89 9.99 19.72
N GLY A 234 17.75 10.83 19.16
CA GLY A 234 19.13 10.46 18.88
C GLY A 234 19.97 10.59 20.14
N ASP A 235 20.85 9.62 20.36
CA ASP A 235 21.89 9.56 21.41
C ASP A 235 23.25 9.59 20.69
N PRO A 236 23.75 10.77 20.29
CA PRO A 236 25.07 10.90 19.69
C PRO A 236 26.15 10.40 20.64
N ARG A 237 27.26 9.92 20.10
CA ARG A 237 28.32 9.28 20.90
C ARG A 237 28.95 10.21 21.94
N PHE A 238 29.11 11.49 21.60
CA PHE A 238 29.83 12.46 22.42
C PHE A 238 29.04 13.73 22.72
N ASP A 239 27.91 13.92 22.06
CA ASP A 239 27.07 15.12 22.15
C ASP A 239 25.75 14.81 22.87
N PRO A 240 25.03 15.81 23.40
CA PRO A 240 23.76 15.60 24.07
C PRO A 240 22.69 14.98 23.16
N ASP A 241 21.74 14.27 23.77
CA ASP A 241 20.58 13.71 23.09
C ASP A 241 19.79 14.76 22.31
N VAL A 242 19.29 14.38 21.14
CA VAL A 242 18.46 15.20 20.27
C VAL A 242 17.08 14.58 20.15
N ASN A 243 16.05 15.24 20.70
CA ASN A 243 14.68 14.73 20.65
C ASN A 243 14.07 14.90 19.25
N ALA A 244 13.30 13.89 18.82
CA ALA A 244 12.39 14.03 17.69
C ALA A 244 11.17 14.84 18.11
N ASN A 245 10.70 15.72 17.22
CA ASN A 245 9.48 16.51 17.35
C ASN A 245 8.86 16.74 15.95
N SER A 246 8.83 15.69 15.13
CA SER A 246 8.32 15.77 13.76
C SER A 246 6.79 15.66 13.75
N ILE A 247 6.14 16.54 13.00
CA ILE A 247 4.69 16.49 12.75
C ILE A 247 4.36 16.19 11.28
N ASN A 248 5.35 16.23 10.38
CA ASN A 248 5.13 15.92 8.97
C ASN A 248 4.78 14.44 8.79
N PRO A 249 3.61 14.09 8.22
CA PRO A 249 3.28 12.71 7.87
C PRO A 249 4.39 12.06 7.05
N LYS A 250 4.79 10.86 7.44
CA LYS A 250 5.82 10.09 6.73
C LYS A 250 5.66 8.59 6.91
N ILE A 251 6.36 7.87 6.03
CA ILE A 251 6.62 6.45 6.18
C ILE A 251 7.91 6.28 6.98
N TYR A 252 7.86 5.55 8.10
CA TYR A 252 9.06 5.01 8.71
C TYR A 252 9.23 3.53 8.32
N PHE A 253 10.30 3.23 7.59
CA PHE A 253 10.60 1.87 7.16
C PHE A 253 11.85 1.35 7.87
N ALA A 254 11.64 0.47 8.85
CA ALA A 254 12.71 -0.19 9.59
C ALA A 254 13.28 -1.40 8.81
N LEU A 255 13.76 -1.13 7.59
CA LEU A 255 14.27 -2.10 6.61
C LEU A 255 15.35 -2.98 7.24
N GLY A 256 14.98 -4.21 7.57
CA GLY A 256 15.91 -5.19 8.12
C GLY A 256 16.51 -4.87 9.48
N ASN A 257 15.81 -4.05 10.28
CA ASN A 257 16.11 -3.95 11.71
C ASN A 257 15.34 -5.00 12.51
N CYS A 258 16.05 -5.78 13.32
CA CYS A 258 15.41 -6.73 14.25
C CYS A 258 14.52 -6.01 15.27
N TYR A 259 13.33 -6.55 15.53
CA TYR A 259 12.43 -6.15 16.62
C TYR A 259 12.00 -4.68 16.66
N VAL A 260 12.33 -3.81 15.70
CA VAL A 260 11.93 -2.39 15.74
C VAL A 260 10.40 -2.22 15.67
N GLY A 261 9.71 -3.14 14.99
CA GLY A 261 8.25 -3.21 15.01
C GLY A 261 7.68 -3.82 16.31
N LYS A 262 8.48 -4.43 17.17
CA LYS A 262 7.99 -5.11 18.38
C LYS A 262 7.55 -4.12 19.45
N ILE A 263 6.24 -4.03 19.69
CA ILE A 263 5.71 -3.34 20.88
C ILE A 263 5.78 -4.27 22.09
N GLN A 264 6.73 -4.01 22.98
CA GLN A 264 6.92 -4.73 24.24
C GLN A 264 6.47 -3.89 25.44
N ASN A 265 6.63 -2.58 25.35
CA ASN A 265 6.17 -1.58 26.30
C ASN A 265 6.09 -0.21 25.60
N LEU A 266 5.71 0.83 26.32
CA LEU A 266 5.59 2.19 25.77
C LEU A 266 6.94 2.87 25.45
N SER A 267 8.06 2.28 25.87
CA SER A 267 9.40 2.68 25.45
C SER A 267 9.88 1.96 24.19
N SER A 268 9.01 1.17 23.53
CA SER A 268 9.32 0.60 22.23
C SER A 268 9.42 1.67 21.14
N MET A 269 10.18 1.36 20.09
CA MET A 269 10.43 2.19 18.92
C MET A 269 9.18 2.51 18.15
N ALA A 270 8.29 1.52 17.94
CA ALA A 270 7.06 1.76 17.18
C ALA A 270 6.17 2.87 17.78
N PRO A 271 5.79 2.83 19.08
CA PRO A 271 5.09 3.94 19.72
C PRO A 271 5.84 5.27 19.61
N ALA A 272 7.17 5.27 19.73
CA ALA A 272 7.96 6.50 19.71
C ALA A 272 8.06 7.13 18.31
N TRP A 273 8.23 6.30 17.27
CA TRP A 273 8.23 6.73 15.88
C TRP A 273 6.87 7.25 15.44
N ILE A 274 5.80 6.59 15.88
CA ILE A 274 4.45 7.09 15.67
C ILE A 274 4.32 8.42 16.39
N HIS A 275 4.63 8.50 17.70
CA HIS A 275 4.36 9.67 18.53
C HIS A 275 5.18 10.91 18.18
N THR A 276 6.48 10.94 18.51
CA THR A 276 7.33 12.13 18.29
C THR A 276 8.17 12.06 17.03
N GLY A 277 8.29 10.87 16.43
CA GLY A 277 8.91 10.67 15.12
C GLY A 277 8.03 11.07 13.93
N GLY A 278 6.74 11.32 14.15
CA GLY A 278 5.80 11.79 13.12
C GLY A 278 5.38 10.74 12.08
N ALA A 279 5.66 9.46 12.30
CA ALA A 279 5.24 8.41 11.37
C ALA A 279 3.71 8.31 11.31
N SER A 280 3.17 8.31 10.09
CA SER A 280 1.76 7.99 9.80
C SER A 280 1.61 6.58 9.25
N LEU A 281 2.68 6.06 8.65
CA LEU A 281 2.85 4.65 8.31
C LEU A 281 4.19 4.17 8.86
N MET A 282 4.22 2.97 9.41
CA MET A 282 5.44 2.32 9.84
C MET A 282 5.41 0.83 9.54
N THR A 283 6.52 0.30 9.00
CA THR A 283 6.73 -1.15 8.87
C THR A 283 8.01 -1.57 9.57
N GLY A 284 7.94 -2.70 10.28
CA GLY A 284 9.07 -3.21 11.05
C GLY A 284 8.88 -4.66 11.50
N TYR A 285 9.99 -5.39 11.62
CA TYR A 285 9.97 -6.76 12.13
C TYR A 285 9.60 -6.79 13.62
N VAL A 286 8.69 -7.69 13.98
CA VAL A 286 8.38 -8.06 15.38
C VAL A 286 9.21 -9.26 15.86
N ILE A 287 10.01 -9.83 14.97
CA ILE A 287 10.95 -10.93 15.18
C ILE A 287 12.41 -10.49 14.95
N ALA A 288 13.35 -11.40 15.17
CA ALA A 288 14.70 -11.23 14.66
C ALA A 288 14.70 -11.48 13.15
N GLU A 289 15.41 -10.63 12.43
CA GLU A 289 15.65 -10.77 10.99
C GLU A 289 16.93 -11.60 10.74
N GLY A 290 17.04 -12.22 9.55
CA GLY A 290 18.25 -12.88 9.08
C GLY A 290 18.58 -12.61 7.61
N THR A 291 19.66 -13.25 7.13
CA THR A 291 20.14 -13.13 5.73
C THR A 291 19.12 -13.55 4.68
N TYR A 292 18.13 -14.36 5.05
CA TYR A 292 17.10 -14.89 4.17
C TYR A 292 15.74 -14.19 4.35
N SER A 293 15.65 -13.13 5.15
CA SER A 293 14.39 -12.41 5.33
C SER A 293 13.89 -11.82 4.00
N HIS A 294 12.58 -11.85 3.79
CA HIS A 294 11.98 -11.65 2.48
C HIS A 294 10.99 -10.48 2.44
N GLN A 295 10.20 -10.29 3.49
CA GLN A 295 9.06 -9.38 3.52
C GLN A 295 9.45 -7.94 3.14
N HIS A 296 10.47 -7.38 3.79
CA HIS A 296 10.84 -5.97 3.60
C HIS A 296 11.46 -5.71 2.22
N GLY A 297 12.26 -6.64 1.70
CA GLY A 297 12.78 -6.57 0.33
C GLY A 297 11.68 -6.54 -0.72
N GLY A 298 10.65 -7.38 -0.53
CA GLY A 298 9.47 -7.39 -1.39
C GLY A 298 8.66 -6.11 -1.30
N THR A 299 8.50 -5.57 -0.08
CA THR A 299 7.76 -4.33 0.16
C THR A 299 8.37 -3.18 -0.64
N LYS A 300 9.69 -2.98 -0.57
CA LYS A 300 10.36 -1.94 -1.37
C LYS A 300 10.35 -2.22 -2.87
N ALA A 301 10.36 -3.50 -3.28
CA ALA A 301 10.29 -3.87 -4.68
C ALA A 301 8.94 -3.48 -5.29
N PHE A 302 7.84 -3.90 -4.67
CA PHE A 302 6.49 -3.56 -5.11
C PHE A 302 6.16 -2.06 -5.01
N PHE A 303 6.71 -1.36 -4.01
CA PHE A 303 6.48 0.06 -3.83
C PHE A 303 7.18 0.93 -4.90
N ALA A 304 8.46 0.65 -5.20
CA ALA A 304 9.30 1.59 -5.97
C ALA A 304 9.87 1.04 -7.28
N ARG A 305 10.01 -0.29 -7.40
CA ARG A 305 10.70 -0.93 -8.54
C ARG A 305 9.76 -1.62 -9.51
N GLN A 306 8.63 -2.12 -9.00
CA GLN A 306 7.65 -2.94 -9.72
C GLN A 306 6.32 -2.17 -9.77
N GLY A 307 5.16 -2.80 -9.53
CA GLY A 307 3.82 -2.26 -9.78
C GLY A 307 3.40 -0.92 -9.13
N LEU A 308 4.33 -0.16 -8.52
CA LEU A 308 4.14 1.19 -7.97
C LEU A 308 2.91 1.31 -7.07
N TYR A 309 2.76 0.28 -6.24
CA TYR A 309 1.70 0.13 -5.28
C TYR A 309 1.80 1.18 -4.17
N THR A 310 0.69 1.47 -3.50
CA THR A 310 0.72 2.19 -2.23
C THR A 310 1.56 1.42 -1.21
N TRP A 311 2.07 2.11 -0.19
CA TRP A 311 2.88 1.44 0.83
C TRP A 311 2.15 0.27 1.54
N PRO A 312 0.87 0.40 1.95
CA PRO A 312 0.11 -0.74 2.49
C PRO A 312 -0.06 -1.90 1.51
N GLU A 313 -0.42 -1.64 0.26
CA GLU A 313 -0.53 -2.66 -0.79
C GLU A 313 0.81 -3.38 -0.98
N ALA A 314 1.91 -2.64 -1.11
CA ALA A 314 3.25 -3.22 -1.30
C ALA A 314 3.66 -4.11 -0.12
N PHE A 315 3.33 -3.72 1.11
CA PHE A 315 3.57 -4.53 2.32
C PHE A 315 2.76 -5.84 2.29
N PHE A 316 1.47 -5.75 1.97
CA PHE A 316 0.59 -6.90 1.84
C PHE A 316 1.08 -7.88 0.76
N LEU A 317 1.36 -7.37 -0.45
CA LEU A 317 1.79 -8.16 -1.60
C LEU A 317 3.14 -8.84 -1.39
N ALA A 318 4.06 -8.19 -0.68
CA ALA A 318 5.32 -8.80 -0.30
C ALA A 318 5.15 -10.08 0.53
N ASN A 319 4.08 -10.13 1.32
CA ASN A 319 3.73 -11.31 2.09
C ASN A 319 3.04 -12.39 1.26
N GLN A 320 2.19 -12.00 0.32
CA GLN A 320 1.57 -12.97 -0.60
C GLN A 320 2.61 -13.63 -1.49
N ALA A 321 3.59 -12.85 -1.99
CA ALA A 321 4.73 -13.40 -2.71
C ALA A 321 5.55 -14.38 -1.86
N LEU A 322 5.77 -14.04 -0.58
CA LEU A 322 6.46 -14.90 0.37
C LEU A 322 5.74 -16.24 0.58
N GLN A 323 4.42 -16.18 0.79
CA GLN A 323 3.58 -17.36 0.98
C GLN A 323 3.57 -18.24 -0.28
N PHE A 324 3.45 -17.62 -1.46
CA PHE A 324 3.54 -18.29 -2.74
C PHE A 324 4.87 -19.03 -2.91
N ASP A 325 5.98 -18.36 -2.61
CA ASP A 325 7.32 -18.92 -2.73
C ASP A 325 7.54 -20.13 -1.82
N ILE A 326 7.00 -20.09 -0.59
CA ILE A 326 7.03 -21.21 0.36
C ILE A 326 6.19 -22.38 -0.15
N ILE A 327 4.96 -22.13 -0.60
CA ILE A 327 4.04 -23.17 -1.08
C ILE A 327 4.61 -23.87 -2.33
N ASN A 328 5.18 -23.10 -3.25
CA ASN A 328 5.66 -23.60 -4.53
C ASN A 328 7.14 -24.04 -4.50
N ASN A 329 7.84 -23.85 -3.37
CA ASN A 329 9.29 -24.09 -3.24
C ASN A 329 10.11 -23.40 -4.35
N THR A 330 9.82 -22.12 -4.61
CA THR A 330 10.53 -21.38 -5.66
C THR A 330 12.03 -21.27 -5.30
N PRO A 331 12.95 -21.35 -6.29
CA PRO A 331 14.38 -21.26 -6.03
C PRO A 331 14.76 -19.96 -5.31
N GLY A 332 15.55 -20.08 -4.25
CA GLY A 332 16.06 -18.94 -3.47
C GLY A 332 15.20 -18.56 -2.25
N ALA A 333 13.97 -19.06 -2.15
CA ALA A 333 13.09 -18.82 -1.02
C ALA A 333 13.32 -19.85 0.11
N ASN A 334 14.00 -19.43 1.18
CA ASN A 334 13.94 -20.12 2.48
C ASN A 334 13.83 -19.12 3.65
N PRO A 335 12.76 -18.31 3.69
CA PRO A 335 12.72 -17.12 4.51
C PRO A 335 12.07 -17.36 5.89
N PRO A 336 12.68 -16.92 6.99
CA PRO A 336 12.20 -17.20 8.35
C PRO A 336 11.08 -16.25 8.81
N ASP A 337 10.63 -15.32 7.96
CA ASP A 337 9.89 -14.13 8.36
C ASP A 337 8.44 -14.07 7.88
N LEU A 338 7.86 -15.20 7.47
CA LEU A 338 6.42 -15.31 7.30
C LEU A 338 5.74 -14.91 8.62
N ASN A 339 4.84 -13.93 8.56
CA ASN A 339 4.16 -13.31 9.70
C ASN A 339 5.05 -12.47 10.64
N GLY A 340 6.32 -12.26 10.29
CA GLY A 340 7.32 -11.66 11.16
C GLY A 340 7.33 -10.13 11.20
N SER A 341 6.53 -9.46 10.38
CA SER A 341 6.49 -7.99 10.30
C SER A 341 5.09 -7.45 10.52
N ALA A 342 5.02 -6.22 11.03
CA ALA A 342 3.79 -5.46 11.17
C ALA A 342 3.76 -4.26 10.22
N LEU A 343 2.54 -3.85 9.84
CA LEU A 343 2.21 -2.53 9.32
C LEU A 343 1.42 -1.79 10.39
N TYR A 344 1.94 -0.64 10.84
CA TYR A 344 1.24 0.33 11.66
C TYR A 344 0.80 1.46 10.75
N GLY A 345 -0.50 1.63 10.56
CA GLY A 345 -1.01 2.52 9.52
C GLY A 345 -2.44 2.22 9.12
N ASP A 346 -3.08 3.20 8.49
CA ASP A 346 -4.33 2.99 7.76
C ASP A 346 -4.02 2.16 6.50
N PRO A 347 -4.61 0.95 6.35
CA PRO A 347 -4.38 0.09 5.19
C PRO A 347 -4.88 0.67 3.87
N ALA A 348 -5.83 1.62 3.91
CA ALA A 348 -6.36 2.27 2.71
C ALA A 348 -5.67 3.61 2.39
N LEU A 349 -4.65 4.00 3.16
CA LEU A 349 -3.92 5.25 2.93
C LEU A 349 -3.11 5.20 1.61
N ASP A 350 -3.49 6.05 0.64
CA ASP A 350 -2.73 6.24 -0.61
C ASP A 350 -1.43 7.04 -0.37
N ALA A 351 -0.45 6.37 0.24
CA ALA A 351 0.93 6.81 0.32
C ALA A 351 1.74 6.13 -0.79
N ARG A 352 2.02 6.86 -1.87
CA ARG A 352 2.60 6.33 -3.11
C ARG A 352 3.83 7.13 -3.54
N LEU A 353 4.74 6.49 -4.26
CA LEU A 353 5.87 7.17 -4.89
C LEU A 353 5.41 8.34 -5.79
N ASP A 354 6.08 9.48 -5.68
CA ASP A 354 5.95 10.58 -6.65
C ASP A 354 6.71 10.21 -7.93
N THR A 355 5.98 10.05 -9.04
CA THR A 355 6.55 9.69 -10.34
C THR A 355 6.70 10.87 -11.29
N GLU A 356 6.29 12.07 -10.88
CA GLU A 356 6.24 13.26 -11.74
C GLU A 356 7.34 14.27 -11.44
N SER A 357 7.70 14.45 -10.16
CA SER A 357 8.56 15.55 -9.74
C SER A 357 10.03 15.41 -10.13
N GLY A 358 10.51 14.23 -10.53
CA GLY A 358 11.93 13.99 -10.77
C GLY A 358 12.22 12.76 -11.62
N VAL A 359 13.51 12.54 -11.90
CA VAL A 359 13.96 11.46 -12.79
C VAL A 359 14.00 10.14 -12.03
N ILE A 360 13.10 9.21 -12.33
CA ILE A 360 13.09 7.84 -11.80
C ILE A 360 13.07 6.79 -12.93
N PRO A 361 13.56 5.55 -12.70
CA PRO A 361 13.58 4.51 -13.73
C PRO A 361 12.22 3.97 -14.16
N GLY A 362 11.13 4.25 -13.42
CA GLY A 362 9.81 3.64 -13.62
C GLY A 362 9.73 2.17 -13.22
N SER A 363 8.52 1.60 -13.35
CA SER A 363 8.24 0.18 -13.08
C SER A 363 9.06 -0.74 -14.00
N MET A 364 9.50 -1.87 -13.45
CA MET A 364 10.21 -2.94 -14.15
C MET A 364 9.41 -3.55 -15.30
N TYR A 365 8.09 -3.62 -15.17
CA TYR A 365 7.19 -4.17 -16.18
C TYR A 365 5.86 -3.43 -16.20
N ASP A 366 5.16 -3.50 -17.33
CA ASP A 366 3.78 -3.08 -17.48
C ASP A 366 2.86 -4.31 -17.36
N GLU A 367 1.67 -4.11 -16.79
CA GLU A 367 0.63 -5.14 -16.61
C GLU A 367 -0.56 -4.82 -17.53
N GLN A 368 -0.99 -5.79 -18.33
CA GLN A 368 -2.15 -5.68 -19.21
C GLN A 368 -3.17 -6.76 -18.81
N ILE A 369 -4.44 -6.36 -18.74
CA ILE A 369 -5.56 -7.27 -18.48
C ILE A 369 -6.56 -7.09 -19.62
N GLU A 370 -6.91 -8.20 -20.25
CA GLU A 370 -7.96 -8.30 -21.26
C GLU A 370 -9.04 -9.24 -20.72
N ILE A 371 -10.31 -8.85 -20.86
CA ILE A 371 -11.46 -9.63 -20.42
C ILE A 371 -12.39 -9.79 -21.61
N VAL A 372 -12.62 -11.05 -22.00
CA VAL A 372 -13.59 -11.42 -23.02
C VAL A 372 -14.82 -11.98 -22.31
N SER A 373 -15.90 -11.21 -22.31
CA SER A 373 -17.11 -11.63 -21.63
C SER A 373 -17.82 -12.78 -22.33
N GLY A 374 -18.28 -13.76 -21.56
CA GLY A 374 -19.07 -14.89 -22.05
C GLY A 374 -20.46 -14.96 -21.41
N GLU A 375 -21.31 -15.84 -21.92
CA GLU A 375 -22.66 -16.04 -21.34
C GLU A 375 -22.63 -16.78 -19.99
N VAL A 376 -21.59 -17.59 -19.75
CA VAL A 376 -21.46 -18.47 -18.58
C VAL A 376 -20.21 -18.14 -17.78
N GLU A 377 -19.10 -17.87 -18.45
CA GLU A 377 -17.81 -17.56 -17.85
C GLU A 377 -17.15 -16.46 -18.67
N ASP A 378 -16.42 -15.57 -18.00
CA ASP A 378 -15.54 -14.60 -18.64
C ASP A 378 -14.14 -15.22 -18.79
N THR A 379 -13.45 -14.90 -19.89
CA THR A 379 -12.05 -15.27 -20.08
C THR A 379 -11.16 -14.07 -19.80
N VAL A 380 -10.24 -14.22 -18.86
CA VAL A 380 -9.29 -13.18 -18.45
C VAL A 380 -7.90 -13.57 -18.95
N THR A 381 -7.30 -12.68 -19.75
CA THR A 381 -5.91 -12.79 -20.21
C THR A 381 -5.10 -11.71 -19.54
N VAL A 382 -4.03 -12.11 -18.86
CA VAL A 382 -3.10 -11.20 -18.22
C VAL A 382 -1.74 -11.30 -18.87
N ARG A 383 -1.15 -10.16 -19.20
CA ARG A 383 0.16 -10.07 -19.85
C ARG A 383 1.09 -9.13 -19.08
N ILE A 384 2.27 -9.66 -18.75
CA ILE A 384 3.40 -8.88 -18.23
C ILE A 384 4.31 -8.52 -19.40
N VAL A 385 4.68 -7.25 -19.52
CA VAL A 385 5.62 -6.76 -20.56
C VAL A 385 6.81 -6.10 -19.87
N MET A 386 8.01 -6.66 -20.07
CA MET A 386 9.22 -6.12 -19.43
C MET A 386 9.59 -4.75 -20.00
N ASN A 387 9.75 -3.74 -19.15
CA ASN A 387 10.19 -2.40 -19.56
C ASN A 387 11.71 -2.29 -19.70
N ARG A 388 12.44 -3.19 -19.05
CA ARG A 388 13.91 -3.27 -19.08
C ARG A 388 14.38 -4.70 -18.84
N GLU A 389 15.63 -4.96 -19.16
CA GLU A 389 16.27 -6.23 -18.81
C GLU A 389 16.37 -6.36 -17.29
N ASP A 390 15.73 -7.38 -16.70
CA ASP A 390 15.72 -7.61 -15.25
C ASP A 390 15.31 -9.05 -14.89
N CYS A 391 15.35 -9.37 -13.60
CA CYS A 391 14.98 -10.66 -13.03
C CYS A 391 13.78 -10.49 -12.07
N PRO A 392 12.53 -10.55 -12.56
CA PRO A 392 11.37 -10.22 -11.73
C PRO A 392 11.20 -11.19 -10.54
N GLY A 393 11.59 -12.46 -10.66
CA GLY A 393 11.48 -13.46 -9.58
C GLY A 393 12.69 -13.61 -8.65
N TYR A 394 13.58 -12.63 -8.54
CA TYR A 394 14.81 -12.78 -7.73
C TYR A 394 14.54 -12.68 -6.22
N THR A 395 14.22 -13.80 -5.57
CA THR A 395 13.73 -13.94 -4.17
C THR A 395 14.73 -13.61 -3.06
N SER A 396 15.90 -13.06 -3.35
CA SER A 396 16.86 -12.66 -2.30
C SER A 396 16.31 -11.58 -1.37
N LYS A 397 17.01 -11.37 -0.24
CA LYS A 397 16.66 -10.38 0.79
C LYS A 397 16.32 -9.01 0.24
N TRP A 398 17.07 -8.52 -0.74
CA TRP A 398 16.87 -7.19 -1.36
C TRP A 398 16.42 -7.27 -2.82
N GLY A 399 16.10 -8.48 -3.29
CA GLY A 399 15.76 -8.73 -4.67
C GLY A 399 14.37 -8.26 -5.08
N ASN A 400 13.93 -8.76 -6.22
CA ASN A 400 12.63 -8.50 -6.81
C ASN A 400 11.65 -9.61 -6.44
N ARG A 401 10.37 -9.46 -6.76
CA ARG A 401 9.34 -10.48 -6.50
C ARG A 401 8.59 -10.83 -7.76
N HIS A 402 8.10 -12.07 -7.83
CA HIS A 402 7.20 -12.49 -8.91
C HIS A 402 6.10 -11.45 -9.13
N PRO A 403 5.76 -11.11 -10.38
CA PRO A 403 4.67 -10.19 -10.65
C PRO A 403 3.40 -10.64 -9.96
N ILE A 404 2.78 -9.68 -9.28
CA ILE A 404 1.49 -9.85 -8.62
C ILE A 404 0.64 -8.66 -9.00
N ILE A 405 -0.60 -8.94 -9.39
CA ILE A 405 -1.56 -7.98 -9.88
C ILE A 405 -2.73 -8.01 -8.92
N LEU A 406 -2.89 -6.94 -8.14
CA LEU A 406 -4.13 -6.71 -7.40
C LEU A 406 -5.23 -6.36 -8.40
N PHE A 407 -6.33 -7.11 -8.39
CA PHE A 407 -7.45 -6.85 -9.28
C PHE A 407 -8.24 -5.61 -8.82
N PRO A 408 -8.74 -4.79 -9.76
CA PRO A 408 -9.69 -3.72 -9.45
C PRO A 408 -11.15 -4.23 -9.39
N PHE A 409 -11.35 -5.55 -9.41
CA PHE A 409 -12.61 -6.28 -9.33
C PHE A 409 -12.36 -7.59 -8.57
N ARG A 410 -13.41 -8.35 -8.27
CA ARG A 410 -13.29 -9.65 -7.60
C ARG A 410 -13.50 -10.76 -8.61
N VAL A 411 -12.64 -11.77 -8.53
CA VAL A 411 -12.72 -12.99 -9.34
C VAL A 411 -13.48 -14.05 -8.55
N GLU A 412 -14.47 -14.68 -9.17
CA GLU A 412 -15.23 -15.79 -8.56
C GLU A 412 -15.04 -17.07 -9.40
N ASN A 413 -14.82 -18.20 -8.72
CA ASN A 413 -14.63 -19.52 -9.32
C ASN A 413 -13.59 -19.57 -10.46
N PRO A 414 -12.33 -19.13 -10.23
CA PRO A 414 -11.32 -19.15 -11.27
C PRO A 414 -10.97 -20.58 -11.70
N SER A 415 -10.85 -20.80 -13.01
CA SER A 415 -10.40 -22.04 -13.62
C SER A 415 -9.30 -21.77 -14.64
N ILE A 416 -8.14 -22.40 -14.46
CA ILE A 416 -6.96 -22.12 -15.29
C ILE A 416 -7.13 -22.80 -16.65
N ILE A 417 -7.09 -22.01 -17.72
CA ILE A 417 -7.25 -22.51 -19.10
C ILE A 417 -5.89 -22.90 -19.69
N SER A 418 -4.91 -21.98 -19.63
CA SER A 418 -3.62 -22.18 -20.28
C SER A 418 -2.50 -21.38 -19.64
N TYR A 419 -1.32 -21.99 -19.60
CA TYR A 419 -0.06 -21.33 -19.33
C TYR A 419 0.57 -20.94 -20.67
N ASP A 420 1.11 -19.74 -20.78
CA ASP A 420 2.30 -19.52 -21.61
C ASP A 420 3.36 -20.56 -21.18
N PRO A 421 4.00 -21.31 -22.09
CA PRO A 421 5.04 -22.27 -21.71
C PRO A 421 6.18 -21.64 -20.87
N ASP A 422 6.35 -20.31 -20.95
CA ASP A 422 7.35 -19.56 -20.19
C ASP A 422 6.81 -18.96 -18.86
N CYS A 423 5.55 -19.25 -18.48
CA CYS A 423 5.00 -19.02 -17.15
C CYS A 423 5.04 -20.32 -16.35
N HIS A 424 6.02 -20.44 -15.43
CA HIS A 424 6.31 -21.68 -14.72
C HIS A 424 5.18 -22.16 -13.82
N THR A 425 4.52 -21.24 -13.13
CA THR A 425 3.35 -21.47 -12.27
C THR A 425 2.67 -20.14 -11.97
N ALA A 426 1.41 -20.17 -11.57
CA ALA A 426 0.66 -18.98 -11.16
C ALA A 426 -0.43 -19.37 -10.16
N VAL A 427 -0.90 -18.37 -9.40
CA VAL A 427 -2.08 -18.50 -8.56
C VAL A 427 -3.03 -17.35 -8.85
N VAL A 428 -4.32 -17.67 -8.96
CA VAL A 428 -5.41 -16.71 -9.04
C VAL A 428 -6.24 -16.87 -7.77
N THR A 429 -6.37 -15.78 -7.02
CA THR A 429 -7.35 -15.66 -5.94
C THR A 429 -8.45 -14.71 -6.41
N GLU A 430 -9.45 -14.51 -5.57
CA GLU A 430 -10.50 -13.51 -5.70
C GLU A 430 -9.97 -12.08 -5.81
N ASN A 431 -8.81 -11.79 -5.20
CA ASN A 431 -8.25 -10.44 -5.08
C ASN A 431 -7.02 -10.19 -5.95
N PHE A 432 -6.25 -11.23 -6.31
CA PHE A 432 -5.03 -11.05 -7.09
C PHE A 432 -4.66 -12.23 -7.98
N LEU A 433 -3.81 -11.96 -8.96
CA LEU A 433 -3.06 -12.96 -9.71
C LEU A 433 -1.57 -12.79 -9.42
N LEU A 434 -0.87 -13.87 -9.07
CA LEU A 434 0.58 -13.90 -8.98
C LEU A 434 1.13 -14.87 -10.03
N MET A 435 2.08 -14.40 -10.84
CA MET A 435 2.70 -15.15 -11.94
C MET A 435 4.18 -15.41 -11.66
N CYS A 436 4.58 -16.68 -11.59
CA CYS A 436 5.99 -17.08 -11.56
C CYS A 436 6.54 -17.18 -12.99
N ILE A 437 7.11 -16.08 -13.47
CA ILE A 437 7.55 -15.94 -14.87
C ILE A 437 9.07 -16.06 -15.08
N TRP A 438 9.82 -16.29 -14.00
CA TRP A 438 11.28 -16.36 -14.00
C TRP A 438 11.77 -17.08 -12.74
N TYR A 439 12.72 -17.98 -12.87
CA TYR A 439 13.38 -18.64 -11.74
C TYR A 439 14.82 -18.18 -11.52
N GLN A 440 15.24 -18.17 -10.26
CA GLN A 440 16.62 -17.86 -9.92
C GLN A 440 17.60 -18.85 -10.56
N GLY A 441 18.42 -18.32 -11.49
CA GLY A 441 19.39 -19.10 -12.27
C GLY A 441 19.12 -19.04 -13.78
N GLU A 442 17.93 -18.60 -14.19
CA GLU A 442 17.61 -18.34 -15.59
C GLU A 442 18.27 -17.04 -16.09
N PRO A 443 18.49 -16.87 -17.41
CA PRO A 443 18.88 -15.59 -17.98
C PRO A 443 17.87 -14.49 -17.63
N PRO A 444 18.28 -13.22 -17.46
CA PRO A 444 17.35 -12.10 -17.31
C PRO A 444 16.36 -12.04 -18.49
N LEU A 445 15.14 -11.59 -18.21
CA LEU A 445 14.15 -11.32 -19.25
C LEU A 445 14.50 -10.02 -19.97
N ALA A 446 14.43 -10.00 -21.30
CA ALA A 446 14.81 -8.82 -22.09
C ALA A 446 13.70 -7.74 -22.07
N ALA A 447 14.08 -6.49 -22.36
CA ALA A 447 13.09 -5.43 -22.57
C ALA A 447 12.16 -5.77 -23.76
N GLY A 448 10.85 -5.57 -23.57
CA GLY A 448 9.80 -5.94 -24.52
C GLY A 448 9.39 -7.41 -24.50
N GLU A 449 10.08 -8.25 -23.73
CA GLU A 449 9.69 -9.65 -23.55
C GLU A 449 8.36 -9.74 -22.78
N THR A 450 7.50 -10.66 -23.21
CA THR A 450 6.14 -10.81 -22.69
C THR A 450 5.93 -12.16 -22.02
N ARG A 451 5.06 -12.18 -21.02
CA ARG A 451 4.58 -13.40 -20.36
C ARG A 451 3.08 -13.33 -20.18
N GLU A 452 2.38 -14.39 -20.57
CA GLU A 452 0.92 -14.41 -20.56
C GLU A 452 0.35 -15.50 -19.65
N PHE A 453 -0.81 -15.22 -19.05
CA PHE A 453 -1.57 -16.16 -18.25
C PHE A 453 -3.06 -16.00 -18.52
N VAL A 454 -3.77 -17.12 -18.73
CA VAL A 454 -5.19 -17.11 -19.10
C VAL A 454 -6.00 -18.02 -18.18
N PHE A 455 -7.08 -17.46 -17.62
CA PHE A 455 -8.04 -18.19 -16.79
C PHE A 455 -9.48 -17.80 -17.17
N THR A 456 -10.44 -18.68 -16.88
CA THR A 456 -11.87 -18.36 -16.86
C THR A 456 -12.32 -18.06 -15.44
N CYS A 457 -13.35 -17.25 -15.28
CA CYS A 457 -14.04 -17.05 -14.02
C CYS A 457 -15.54 -16.85 -14.28
N ASP A 458 -16.34 -16.82 -13.22
CA ASP A 458 -17.72 -16.34 -13.32
C ASP A 458 -17.75 -14.91 -13.93
N PRO A 459 -18.85 -14.51 -14.59
CA PRO A 459 -18.93 -13.23 -15.29
C PRO A 459 -18.60 -12.06 -14.37
N ILE A 460 -17.61 -11.25 -14.76
CA ILE A 460 -17.13 -10.11 -13.99
C ILE A 460 -18.23 -9.05 -14.00
N GLN A 461 -18.76 -8.76 -12.81
CA GLN A 461 -19.91 -7.88 -12.73
C GLN A 461 -19.55 -6.41 -13.02
N THR A 462 -20.19 -5.91 -14.08
CA THR A 462 -20.47 -4.52 -14.46
C THR A 462 -21.45 -3.76 -13.56
N PHE A 463 -21.11 -2.77 -12.74
CA PHE A 463 -22.12 -2.14 -11.85
C PHE A 463 -23.12 -1.26 -12.60
N LEU A 464 -24.03 -0.62 -11.90
CA LEU A 464 -24.79 0.58 -12.28
C LEU A 464 -25.06 1.24 -10.94
N GLU A 465 -24.22 2.16 -10.49
CA GLU A 465 -24.53 2.86 -9.23
C GLU A 465 -25.55 3.97 -9.50
N GLU A 466 -26.77 3.79 -9.03
CA GLU A 466 -27.63 4.89 -8.59
C GLU A 466 -27.59 4.93 -7.06
N THR A 467 -26.55 5.53 -6.47
CA THR A 467 -26.51 5.80 -5.03
C THR A 467 -26.48 7.31 -4.80
N SER A 468 -27.60 7.83 -4.33
CA SER A 468 -27.65 9.16 -3.72
C SER A 468 -27.06 9.05 -2.31
N PRO A 469 -25.97 9.75 -1.96
CA PRO A 469 -25.42 9.65 -0.61
C PRO A 469 -26.48 10.08 0.42
N SER A 470 -26.67 9.26 1.46
CA SER A 470 -27.66 9.52 2.52
C SER A 470 -27.16 10.50 3.59
N THR A 471 -25.88 10.88 3.53
CA THR A 471 -25.19 11.80 4.44
C THR A 471 -24.38 12.82 3.63
N LEU A 472 -24.29 14.05 4.13
CA LEU A 472 -23.48 15.10 3.50
C LEU A 472 -21.99 14.79 3.75
N PRO A 473 -21.13 14.80 2.72
CA PRO A 473 -19.70 14.54 2.91
C PRO A 473 -19.05 15.59 3.80
N THR A 474 -18.03 15.19 4.56
CA THR A 474 -17.18 16.09 5.36
C THR A 474 -15.79 16.32 4.75
N GLU A 475 -15.42 15.57 3.71
CA GLU A 475 -14.20 15.75 2.91
C GLU A 475 -14.49 15.76 1.39
N ILE A 476 -13.47 16.09 0.59
CA ILE A 476 -13.50 15.84 -0.85
C ILE A 476 -13.60 14.33 -1.09
N ILE A 477 -14.57 13.90 -1.89
CA ILE A 477 -14.76 12.49 -2.27
C ILE A 477 -14.35 12.30 -3.72
N LEU A 478 -13.58 11.24 -3.98
CA LEU A 478 -13.35 10.70 -5.33
C LEU A 478 -13.97 9.29 -5.41
N TYR A 479 -15.03 9.17 -6.20
CA TYR A 479 -15.77 7.92 -6.38
C TYR A 479 -15.04 6.99 -7.34
N GLN A 480 -15.36 5.70 -7.24
CA GLN A 480 -14.90 4.70 -8.20
C GLN A 480 -15.49 5.02 -9.59
N ASN A 481 -14.72 4.85 -10.66
CA ASN A 481 -15.18 5.14 -12.01
C ASN A 481 -16.21 4.10 -12.43
N TYR A 482 -17.14 4.50 -13.28
CA TYR A 482 -18.22 3.63 -13.71
C TYR A 482 -18.50 3.74 -15.23
N PRO A 483 -18.54 2.62 -15.98
CA PRO A 483 -18.21 1.25 -15.56
C PRO A 483 -16.72 1.05 -15.25
N ASN A 484 -16.41 0.03 -14.45
CA ASN A 484 -15.05 -0.47 -14.21
C ASN A 484 -15.11 -2.00 -14.00
N PRO A 485 -14.50 -2.82 -14.87
CA PRO A 485 -13.78 -2.46 -16.11
C PRO A 485 -14.66 -1.77 -17.16
N PHE A 486 -14.08 -1.08 -18.15
CA PHE A 486 -14.83 -0.44 -19.24
C PHE A 486 -14.18 -0.65 -20.61
N ASN A 487 -14.97 -0.74 -21.69
CA ASN A 487 -14.47 -0.94 -23.07
C ASN A 487 -14.48 0.35 -23.94
N ALA A 488 -15.44 1.26 -23.73
CA ALA A 488 -15.60 2.45 -24.59
C ALA A 488 -15.48 3.79 -23.86
N GLN A 489 -16.15 3.92 -22.72
CA GLN A 489 -16.16 5.13 -21.92
C GLN A 489 -16.43 4.78 -20.46
N THR A 490 -15.86 5.55 -19.55
CA THR A 490 -16.17 5.53 -18.13
C THR A 490 -16.42 6.94 -17.62
N HIS A 491 -17.18 7.05 -16.54
CA HIS A 491 -17.45 8.28 -15.81
C HIS A 491 -16.67 8.28 -14.50
N ILE A 492 -16.02 9.40 -14.20
CA ILE A 492 -15.31 9.65 -12.95
C ILE A 492 -16.06 10.77 -12.23
N GLU A 493 -16.56 10.46 -11.04
CA GLU A 493 -17.29 11.40 -10.20
C GLU A 493 -16.46 11.85 -8.99
N TYR A 494 -16.57 13.12 -8.62
CA TYR A 494 -16.02 13.65 -7.38
C TYR A 494 -16.90 14.75 -6.79
N CYS A 495 -16.82 14.92 -5.47
CA CYS A 495 -17.56 15.93 -4.72
C CYS A 495 -16.61 16.91 -4.02
N LEU A 496 -16.86 18.22 -4.21
CA LEU A 496 -16.15 19.30 -3.53
C LEU A 496 -17.06 19.95 -2.49
N LEU A 497 -16.53 20.17 -1.28
CA LEU A 497 -17.25 20.82 -0.18
C LEU A 497 -16.98 22.32 -0.05
N SER A 498 -15.86 22.78 -0.60
CA SER A 498 -15.45 24.18 -0.59
C SER A 498 -14.88 24.55 -1.97
N PRO A 499 -14.91 25.84 -2.36
CA PRO A 499 -14.29 26.26 -3.61
C PRO A 499 -12.80 25.92 -3.62
N ALA A 500 -12.33 25.24 -4.66
CA ALA A 500 -10.95 24.78 -4.75
C ALA A 500 -10.41 24.80 -6.17
N THR A 501 -9.09 24.88 -6.32
CA THR A 501 -8.42 24.59 -7.58
C THR A 501 -8.21 23.10 -7.67
N VAL A 502 -8.81 22.48 -8.67
CA VAL A 502 -8.85 21.03 -8.87
C VAL A 502 -8.09 20.66 -10.13
N ASN A 503 -7.33 19.57 -10.05
CA ASN A 503 -6.78 18.89 -11.21
C ASN A 503 -7.15 17.39 -11.14
N LEU A 504 -7.86 16.90 -12.17
CA LEU A 504 -8.20 15.50 -12.36
C LEU A 504 -7.41 14.95 -13.56
N THR A 505 -6.50 14.01 -13.31
CA THR A 505 -5.57 13.49 -14.32
C THR A 505 -5.53 11.96 -14.32
N ILE A 506 -5.45 11.35 -15.52
CA ILE A 506 -5.26 9.92 -15.76
C ILE A 506 -3.77 9.61 -15.90
N TYR A 507 -3.31 8.51 -15.30
CA TYR A 507 -1.94 8.02 -15.31
C TYR A 507 -1.88 6.53 -15.67
N ASN A 508 -0.80 6.11 -16.33
CA ASN A 508 -0.51 4.69 -16.56
C ASN A 508 0.24 4.07 -15.35
N LEU A 509 0.54 2.78 -15.40
CA LEU A 509 1.28 2.06 -14.35
C LEU A 509 2.70 2.56 -14.10
N ARG A 510 3.31 3.26 -15.07
CA ARG A 510 4.63 3.90 -14.90
C ARG A 510 4.52 5.24 -14.17
N GLY A 511 3.31 5.67 -13.83
CA GLY A 511 3.04 6.98 -13.24
C GLY A 511 3.18 8.12 -14.24
N GLU A 512 3.19 7.82 -15.54
CA GLU A 512 3.23 8.84 -16.59
C GLU A 512 1.81 9.37 -16.83
N ARG A 513 1.70 10.69 -16.99
CA ARG A 513 0.42 11.34 -17.31
C ARG A 513 -0.07 10.92 -18.71
N VAL A 514 -1.26 10.36 -18.76
CA VAL A 514 -1.99 10.00 -19.98
C VAL A 514 -2.78 11.19 -20.52
N CYS A 515 -3.62 11.80 -19.69
CA CYS A 515 -4.40 13.00 -20.02
C CYS A 515 -4.89 13.71 -18.75
N THR A 516 -5.13 15.01 -18.85
CA THR A 516 -5.82 15.80 -17.81
C THR A 516 -7.27 16.02 -18.24
N LEU A 517 -8.21 15.47 -17.47
CA LEU A 517 -9.66 15.59 -17.73
C LEU A 517 -10.20 16.96 -17.32
N PHE A 518 -9.63 17.54 -16.26
CA PHE A 518 -10.00 18.88 -15.81
C PHE A 518 -8.85 19.53 -15.04
N GLU A 519 -8.64 20.82 -15.27
CA GLU A 519 -7.73 21.67 -14.49
C GLU A 519 -8.34 23.06 -14.36
N GLY A 520 -8.61 23.49 -13.13
CA GLY A 520 -9.16 24.83 -12.90
C GLY A 520 -9.84 25.01 -11.54
N HIS A 521 -10.45 26.17 -11.35
CA HIS A 521 -11.18 26.48 -10.13
C HIS A 521 -12.65 26.03 -10.24
N GLN A 522 -13.16 25.39 -9.19
CA GLN A 522 -14.54 24.92 -9.10
C GLN A 522 -15.20 25.32 -7.78
N SER A 523 -16.51 25.56 -7.83
CA SER A 523 -17.34 25.80 -6.65
C SER A 523 -17.71 24.48 -5.96
N PRO A 524 -18.24 24.49 -4.73
CA PRO A 524 -18.76 23.29 -4.09
C PRO A 524 -19.83 22.62 -4.96
N GLY A 525 -19.79 21.29 -5.03
CA GLY A 525 -20.71 20.50 -5.84
C GLY A 525 -20.14 19.15 -6.27
N THR A 526 -21.00 18.35 -6.88
CA THR A 526 -20.63 17.07 -7.50
C THR A 526 -20.37 17.27 -8.99
N TYR A 527 -19.27 16.70 -9.47
CA TYR A 527 -18.82 16.80 -10.85
C TYR A 527 -18.61 15.40 -11.42
N SER A 528 -19.03 15.18 -12.66
CA SER A 528 -18.83 13.93 -13.39
C SER A 528 -18.14 14.23 -14.72
N LEU A 529 -17.00 13.59 -14.97
CA LEU A 529 -16.20 13.73 -16.18
C LEU A 529 -16.05 12.36 -16.84
N SER A 530 -16.04 12.34 -18.17
CA SER A 530 -15.87 11.09 -18.93
C SER A 530 -14.46 10.93 -19.45
N TRP A 531 -13.97 9.69 -19.45
CA TRP A 531 -12.77 9.28 -20.16
C TRP A 531 -13.10 8.14 -21.13
N ASP A 532 -12.54 8.21 -22.34
CA ASP A 532 -12.84 7.34 -23.47
C ASP A 532 -11.62 6.52 -23.93
N GLY A 533 -10.59 6.41 -23.08
CA GLY A 533 -9.40 5.64 -23.40
C GLY A 533 -8.42 6.34 -24.35
N HIS A 534 -8.48 7.66 -24.50
CA HIS A 534 -7.51 8.43 -25.27
C HIS A 534 -6.54 9.24 -24.38
N ASN A 535 -5.32 9.44 -24.89
CA ASN A 535 -4.32 10.33 -24.29
C ASN A 535 -4.61 11.81 -24.62
N GLN A 536 -3.77 12.71 -24.11
CA GLN A 536 -3.90 14.16 -24.32
C GLN A 536 -3.86 14.59 -25.80
N ASN A 537 -3.25 13.80 -26.68
CA ASN A 537 -3.16 14.06 -28.13
C ASN A 537 -4.36 13.51 -28.92
N GLY A 538 -5.27 12.78 -28.26
CA GLY A 538 -6.39 12.09 -28.90
C GLY A 538 -6.01 10.74 -29.52
N ASP A 539 -4.85 10.18 -29.19
CA ASP A 539 -4.51 8.81 -29.58
C ASP A 539 -5.05 7.82 -28.54
N GLU A 540 -5.52 6.68 -29.01
CA GLU A 540 -5.96 5.60 -28.13
C GLU A 540 -4.80 5.03 -27.29
N VAL A 541 -5.04 4.74 -26.01
CA VAL A 541 -4.10 4.03 -25.14
C VAL A 541 -4.35 2.52 -25.09
N ALA A 542 -3.40 1.74 -24.58
CA ALA A 542 -3.51 0.29 -24.52
C ALA A 542 -4.51 -0.20 -23.45
N SER A 543 -5.08 -1.39 -23.61
CA SER A 543 -5.84 -2.04 -22.53
C SER A 543 -4.94 -2.31 -21.33
N GLY A 544 -5.49 -2.21 -20.13
CA GLY A 544 -4.74 -2.40 -18.90
C GLY A 544 -5.18 -1.50 -17.75
N ILE A 545 -4.43 -1.58 -16.66
CA ILE A 545 -4.71 -0.81 -15.44
C ILE A 545 -4.18 0.62 -15.60
N TYR A 546 -4.99 1.58 -15.16
CA TYR A 546 -4.65 2.98 -15.04
C TYR A 546 -5.05 3.51 -13.66
N PHE A 547 -4.57 4.70 -13.33
CA PHE A 547 -4.98 5.44 -12.15
C PHE A 547 -5.56 6.79 -12.57
N TYR A 548 -6.50 7.31 -11.79
CA TYR A 548 -6.90 8.70 -11.88
C TYR A 548 -6.71 9.37 -10.52
N SER A 549 -6.18 10.59 -10.55
CA SER A 549 -5.85 11.36 -9.37
C SER A 549 -6.57 12.70 -9.40
N LEU A 550 -7.26 13.01 -8.31
CA LEU A 550 -7.89 14.28 -8.01
C LEU A 550 -7.03 15.02 -7.00
N THR A 551 -6.44 16.14 -7.41
CA THR A 551 -5.65 17.00 -6.53
C THR A 551 -6.37 18.32 -6.28
N SER A 552 -6.30 18.78 -5.03
CA SER A 552 -6.88 20.05 -4.57
C SER A 552 -6.07 20.62 -3.40
N GLY A 553 -5.18 21.57 -3.69
CA GLY A 553 -4.23 22.07 -2.69
C GLY A 553 -3.26 20.98 -2.27
N ASN A 554 -3.25 20.62 -0.98
CA ASN A 554 -2.44 19.52 -0.45
C ASN A 554 -3.15 18.16 -0.51
N ILE A 555 -4.46 18.15 -0.80
CA ILE A 555 -5.24 16.92 -0.85
C ILE A 555 -5.02 16.25 -2.21
N CYS A 556 -4.73 14.95 -2.18
CA CYS A 556 -4.63 14.10 -3.36
C CYS A 556 -5.43 12.82 -3.10
N LYS A 557 -6.48 12.55 -3.88
CA LYS A 557 -7.22 11.27 -3.82
C LYS A 557 -7.01 10.56 -5.15
N SER A 558 -6.77 9.25 -5.13
CA SER A 558 -6.58 8.48 -6.36
C SER A 558 -7.31 7.14 -6.30
N ARG A 559 -7.66 6.63 -7.47
CA ARG A 559 -8.39 5.37 -7.66
C ARG A 559 -7.85 4.65 -8.90
N ARG A 560 -8.06 3.34 -8.96
CA ARG A 560 -7.67 2.47 -10.09
C ARG A 560 -8.82 2.30 -11.05
N LEU A 561 -8.52 2.10 -12.32
CA LEU A 561 -9.50 1.71 -13.33
C LEU A 561 -8.88 0.74 -14.34
N LEU A 562 -9.70 -0.10 -14.96
CA LEU A 562 -9.31 -1.05 -15.99
C LEU A 562 -9.99 -0.70 -17.32
N LEU A 563 -9.18 -0.33 -18.31
CA LEU A 563 -9.59 -0.19 -19.70
C LEU A 563 -9.48 -1.55 -20.40
N LEU A 564 -10.58 -2.02 -20.95
CA LEU A 564 -10.69 -3.16 -21.86
C LEU A 564 -10.79 -2.64 -23.29
N LYS A 565 -10.39 -3.44 -24.26
CA LYS A 565 -10.69 -3.19 -25.69
C LYS A 565 -11.19 -4.46 -26.31
#